data_AF-A0A1J3K512-F1
#
_entry.id   AF-A0A1J3K512-F1
#
_cell.length_a   1.000
_cell.length_b   1.000
_cell.length_c   1.000
_cell.angle_alpha   90.00
_cell.angle_beta   90.00
_cell.angle_gamma   90.00
#
_symmetry.space_group_name_H-M   'P 1'
#
loop_
_entity.id
_entity.type
_entity.pdbx_description
1 polymer ?
#
loop_
_entity_poly.entity_id
_entity_poly.type
_entity_poly.pdbx_seq_one_letter_code
_entity_poly.pdbx_strand_id
1 'polypeptide(L)'
;HSPQFYWKVMTHADLGLADAYINGDFSFVDKDSGLLNLIMILIANRDGSSKSNHAKKRGWWTPMFLTAGLASAKYFLKHVSRQNTLTQARRNISRHYDLSNELFGFFLDDTMTYSAAVFKSEDEDLKTAQMRKIYLLIDKARIERNHEVLEIGCG
;
A
#
# COMPACT_ATOMS: atom_id res chain seq x y z
N HIS A 1 -18.33 -11.51 15.83
CA HIS A 1 -16.86 -11.34 15.81
C HIS A 1 -16.19 -12.50 16.53
N SER A 2 -14.94 -12.81 16.17
CA SER A 2 -14.20 -14.01 16.57
C SER A 2 -12.98 -13.66 17.44
N PRO A 3 -12.73 -14.37 18.55
CA PRO A 3 -11.52 -14.20 19.36
C PRO A 3 -10.22 -14.49 18.61
N GLN A 4 -10.29 -15.17 17.44
CA GLN A 4 -9.12 -15.43 16.60
C GLN A 4 -8.43 -14.15 16.13
N PHE A 5 -9.15 -13.02 16.07
CA PHE A 5 -8.61 -11.71 15.78
C PHE A 5 -7.34 -11.42 16.61
N TYR A 6 -7.41 -11.58 17.93
CA TYR A 6 -6.29 -11.27 18.83
C TYR A 6 -5.07 -12.14 18.52
N TRP A 7 -5.29 -13.43 18.27
CA TRP A 7 -4.23 -14.37 17.94
C TRP A 7 -3.58 -14.07 16.58
N LYS A 8 -4.39 -13.80 15.55
CA LYS A 8 -3.91 -13.46 14.20
C LYS A 8 -3.08 -12.19 14.24
N VAL A 9 -3.56 -11.13 14.88
CA VAL A 9 -2.81 -9.86 15.01
C VAL A 9 -1.51 -10.06 15.79
N MET A 10 -1.54 -10.81 16.91
CA MET A 10 -0.33 -11.03 17.72
C MET A 10 0.76 -11.82 16.97
N THR A 11 0.37 -12.81 16.17
CA THR A 11 1.31 -13.75 15.52
C THR A 11 1.73 -13.35 14.11
N HIS A 12 0.85 -12.64 13.38
CA HIS A 12 1.04 -12.28 11.97
C HIS A 12 1.04 -10.76 11.71
N ALA A 13 0.96 -9.94 12.76
CA ALA A 13 1.03 -8.48 12.69
C ALA A 13 0.03 -7.87 11.68
N ASP A 14 0.53 -7.11 10.69
CA ASP A 14 -0.24 -6.42 9.66
C ASP A 14 -1.00 -7.39 8.74
N LEU A 15 -0.36 -8.49 8.32
CA LEU A 15 -1.04 -9.54 7.56
C LEU A 15 -2.14 -10.21 8.39
N GLY A 16 -1.89 -10.42 9.68
CA GLY A 16 -2.89 -10.96 10.60
C GLY A 16 -4.12 -10.06 10.76
N LEU A 17 -3.91 -8.74 10.78
CA LEU A 17 -5.00 -7.75 10.79
C LEU A 17 -5.81 -7.78 9.50
N ALA A 18 -5.13 -7.83 8.34
CA ALA A 18 -5.78 -7.93 7.04
C ALA A 18 -6.60 -9.22 6.91
N ASP A 19 -6.01 -10.37 7.25
CA ASP A 19 -6.70 -11.66 7.21
C ASP A 19 -7.90 -11.68 8.14
N ALA A 20 -7.79 -11.12 9.34
CA ALA A 20 -8.90 -11.06 10.29
C ALA A 20 -10.06 -10.21 9.76
N TYR A 21 -9.77 -9.12 9.04
CA TYR A 21 -10.81 -8.28 8.42
C TYR A 21 -11.49 -9.00 7.24
N ILE A 22 -10.69 -9.58 6.33
CA ILE A 22 -11.18 -10.30 5.15
C ILE A 22 -12.04 -11.51 5.57
N ASN A 23 -11.66 -12.21 6.64
CA ASN A 23 -12.43 -13.35 7.17
C ASN A 23 -13.63 -12.95 8.04
N GLY A 24 -13.86 -11.66 8.30
CA GLY A 24 -14.97 -11.20 9.13
C GLY A 24 -14.81 -11.48 10.64
N ASP A 25 -13.58 -11.73 11.11
CA ASP A 25 -13.32 -11.91 12.54
C ASP A 25 -13.65 -10.64 13.32
N PHE A 26 -13.51 -9.47 12.70
CA PHE A 26 -13.99 -8.18 13.17
C PHE A 26 -14.59 -7.37 12.01
N SER A 27 -15.38 -6.35 12.32
CA SER A 27 -15.96 -5.43 11.33
C SER A 27 -16.23 -4.07 11.96
N PHE A 28 -16.53 -3.08 11.14
CA PHE A 28 -16.91 -1.75 11.58
C PHE A 28 -18.42 -1.54 11.47
N VAL A 29 -18.96 -0.64 12.30
CA VAL A 29 -20.37 -0.21 12.20
C VAL A 29 -20.57 0.60 10.92
N ASP A 30 -19.67 1.54 10.66
CA ASP A 30 -19.56 2.26 9.39
C ASP A 30 -18.78 1.39 8.39
N LYS A 31 -19.46 0.93 7.35
CA LYS A 31 -18.87 0.05 6.32
C LYS A 31 -18.05 0.81 5.28
N ASP A 32 -18.31 2.10 5.13
CA ASP A 32 -17.71 2.92 4.08
C ASP A 32 -16.39 3.52 4.56
N SER A 33 -16.40 4.09 5.78
CA SER A 33 -15.24 4.80 6.33
C SER A 33 -14.58 4.09 7.51
N GLY A 34 -15.19 3.05 8.09
CA GLY A 34 -14.69 2.44 9.33
C GLY A 34 -13.25 1.91 9.23
N LEU A 35 -12.96 1.17 8.16
CA LEU A 35 -11.60 0.65 7.92
C LEU A 35 -10.61 1.80 7.63
N LEU A 36 -11.00 2.74 6.77
CA LEU A 36 -10.19 3.92 6.45
C LEU A 36 -9.84 4.70 7.73
N ASN A 37 -10.81 4.96 8.58
CA ASN A 37 -10.65 5.67 9.83
C ASN A 37 -9.70 4.93 10.78
N LEU A 38 -9.76 3.60 10.87
CA LEU A 38 -8.78 2.82 11.64
C LEU A 38 -7.36 3.06 11.11
N ILE A 39 -7.15 2.97 9.80
CA ILE A 39 -5.82 3.18 9.19
C ILE A 39 -5.34 4.62 9.43
N MET A 40 -6.21 5.61 9.29
CA MET A 40 -5.90 7.01 9.57
C MET A 40 -5.49 7.23 11.03
N ILE A 41 -6.17 6.60 11.99
CA ILE A 41 -5.80 6.65 13.41
C ILE A 41 -4.43 6.02 13.64
N LEU A 42 -4.13 4.88 13.02
CA LEU A 42 -2.83 4.22 13.14
C LEU A 42 -1.70 5.10 12.58
N ILE A 43 -1.93 5.78 11.45
CA ILE A 43 -0.98 6.72 10.84
C ILE A 43 -0.76 7.94 11.74
N ALA A 44 -1.83 8.59 12.19
CA ALA A 44 -1.74 9.76 13.06
C ALA A 44 -0.98 9.48 14.37
N ASN A 45 -1.18 8.28 14.94
CA ASN A 45 -0.50 7.85 16.16
C ASN A 45 0.98 7.46 15.94
N ARG A 46 1.35 7.05 14.73
CA ARG A 46 2.76 6.80 14.37
C ARG A 46 3.57 8.09 14.45
N ASP A 47 3.04 9.18 13.93
CA ASP A 47 3.74 10.47 13.87
C ASP A 47 3.88 11.14 15.25
N GLY A 48 2.92 10.91 16.15
CA GLY A 48 3.02 11.30 17.56
C GLY A 48 4.08 10.51 18.34
N SER A 49 4.31 9.24 17.98
CA SER A 49 5.25 8.35 18.67
C SER A 49 6.72 8.63 18.30
N SER A 50 6.98 9.36 17.21
CA SER A 50 8.34 9.66 16.74
C SER A 50 9.02 10.81 17.51
N LYS A 51 8.29 11.52 18.38
CA LYS A 51 8.85 12.61 19.23
C LYS A 51 9.27 12.15 20.63
N SER A 52 9.12 10.88 20.99
CA SER A 52 9.65 10.40 22.27
C SER A 52 11.15 10.11 22.15
N ASN A 53 11.97 11.12 22.43
CA ASN A 53 13.39 10.97 22.81
C ASN A 53 13.52 10.33 24.22
N HIS A 54 12.71 9.31 24.51
CA HIS A 54 12.95 8.48 25.68
C HIS A 54 13.96 7.43 25.28
N ALA A 55 15.22 7.73 25.58
CA ALA A 55 16.24 6.75 25.89
C ALA A 55 15.61 5.68 26.79
N LYS A 56 15.16 4.57 26.20
CA LYS A 56 14.70 3.41 26.93
C LYS A 56 15.92 2.87 27.66
N LYS A 57 15.98 3.13 28.97
CA LYS A 57 16.69 2.26 29.93
C LYS A 57 16.11 0.86 29.74
N ARG A 58 16.70 0.11 28.82
CA ARG A 58 16.32 -1.27 28.50
C ARG A 58 16.93 -2.13 29.60
N GLY A 59 16.11 -2.48 30.59
CA GLY A 59 16.53 -3.35 31.69
C GLY A 59 17.00 -4.70 31.15
N TRP A 60 18.13 -5.19 31.69
CA TRP A 60 18.76 -6.48 31.39
C TRP A 60 17.77 -7.66 31.43
N TRP A 61 16.69 -7.55 32.19
CA TRP A 61 15.68 -8.61 32.35
C TRP A 61 14.64 -8.71 31.22
N THR A 62 14.72 -7.87 30.18
CA THR A 62 13.83 -8.00 29.01
C THR A 62 14.37 -9.14 28.13
N PRO A 63 13.65 -10.27 27.94
CA PRO A 63 14.22 -11.45 27.31
C PRO A 63 14.57 -11.16 25.84
N MET A 64 15.87 -10.98 25.60
CA MET A 64 16.46 -10.53 24.33
C MET A 64 16.50 -11.63 23.25
N PHE A 65 16.11 -12.86 23.55
CA PHE A 65 16.50 -14.02 22.73
C PHE A 65 15.39 -14.76 21.99
N LEU A 66 14.11 -14.41 22.12
CA LEU A 66 13.04 -15.20 21.45
C LEU A 66 12.24 -14.47 20.37
N THR A 67 12.13 -13.14 20.36
CA THR A 67 11.26 -12.45 19.40
C THR A 67 11.99 -11.64 18.33
N ALA A 68 13.16 -11.07 18.64
CA ALA A 68 13.86 -10.17 17.71
C ALA A 68 14.72 -10.91 16.66
N GLY A 69 15.40 -12.00 17.04
CA GLY A 69 16.33 -12.72 16.16
C GLY A 69 15.64 -13.58 15.09
N LEU A 70 14.55 -14.26 15.46
CA LEU A 70 13.79 -15.10 14.52
C LEU A 70 13.01 -14.26 13.49
N ALA A 71 12.44 -13.14 13.93
CA ALA A 71 11.76 -12.21 13.04
C ALA A 71 12.75 -11.59 12.04
N SER A 72 13.89 -11.07 12.50
CA SER A 72 14.88 -10.42 11.62
C SER A 72 15.50 -11.40 10.62
N ALA A 73 15.79 -12.64 11.02
CA ALA A 73 16.29 -13.69 10.13
C ALA A 73 15.27 -14.07 9.05
N LYS A 74 13.98 -14.19 9.41
CA LYS A 74 12.89 -14.44 8.46
C LYS A 74 12.75 -13.29 7.45
N TYR A 75 12.83 -12.04 7.89
CA TYR A 75 12.79 -10.87 7.01
C TYR A 75 14.01 -10.79 6.10
N PHE A 76 15.21 -11.02 6.62
CA PHE A 76 16.45 -11.02 5.84
C PHE A 76 16.46 -12.12 4.78
N LEU A 77 16.13 -13.37 5.13
CA LEU A 77 16.05 -14.48 4.17
C LEU A 77 14.99 -14.25 3.09
N LYS A 78 13.82 -13.70 3.46
CA LYS A 78 12.76 -13.32 2.51
C LYS A 78 13.19 -12.17 1.59
N HIS A 79 14.02 -11.24 2.07
CA HIS A 79 14.49 -10.11 1.27
C HIS A 79 15.63 -10.52 0.32
N VAL A 80 16.50 -11.43 0.75
CA VAL A 80 17.61 -11.96 -0.04
C VAL A 80 17.14 -12.95 -1.12
N SER A 81 16.04 -13.69 -0.89
CA SER A 81 15.49 -14.61 -1.89
C SER A 81 14.61 -13.96 -2.98
N ARG A 82 14.34 -12.64 -2.89
CA ARG A 82 13.63 -11.87 -3.92
C ARG A 82 14.60 -11.31 -4.96
N GLN A 83 15.20 -12.19 -5.76
CA GLN A 83 15.81 -11.75 -7.01
C GLN A 83 14.69 -11.44 -8.02
N ASN A 84 14.55 -10.17 -8.41
CA ASN A 84 13.69 -9.75 -9.53
C ASN A 84 14.33 -10.16 -10.85
N THR A 85 14.23 -11.44 -11.21
CA THR A 85 14.62 -11.89 -12.55
C THR A 85 13.56 -11.45 -13.57
N LEU A 86 13.97 -11.08 -14.79
CA LEU A 86 13.06 -10.64 -15.87
C LEU A 86 11.92 -11.65 -16.14
N THR A 87 12.24 -12.94 -16.04
CA THR A 87 11.28 -14.05 -16.20
C THR A 87 10.22 -14.06 -15.10
N GLN A 88 10.60 -13.71 -13.87
CA GLN A 88 9.72 -13.70 -12.72
C GLN A 88 8.87 -12.42 -12.66
N ALA A 89 9.40 -11.29 -13.13
CA ALA A 89 8.63 -10.08 -13.39
C ALA A 89 7.53 -10.35 -14.44
N ARG A 90 7.87 -10.96 -15.58
CA ARG A 90 6.90 -11.31 -16.64
C ARG A 90 5.80 -12.26 -16.13
N ARG A 91 6.17 -13.26 -15.32
CA ARG A 91 5.24 -14.24 -14.74
C ARG A 91 4.34 -13.63 -13.65
N ASN A 92 4.82 -12.63 -12.90
CA ASN A 92 4.01 -11.91 -11.92
C ASN A 92 3.02 -10.95 -12.60
N ILE A 93 3.39 -10.38 -13.74
CA ILE A 93 2.53 -9.50 -14.55
C ILE A 93 1.42 -10.33 -15.23
N SER A 94 1.73 -11.48 -15.84
CA SER A 94 0.79 -12.17 -16.73
C SER A 94 -0.42 -12.88 -16.09
N ARG A 95 -0.52 -12.98 -14.75
CA ARG A 95 -1.64 -13.69 -14.08
C ARG A 95 -2.80 -12.78 -13.65
N HIS A 96 -2.68 -11.47 -13.85
CA HIS A 96 -3.55 -10.51 -13.17
C HIS A 96 -4.26 -9.49 -14.06
N TYR A 97 -4.30 -9.66 -15.40
CA TYR A 97 -4.91 -8.64 -16.28
C TYR A 97 -6.18 -9.06 -17.05
N ASP A 98 -6.40 -10.34 -17.33
CA ASP A 98 -7.57 -10.72 -18.15
C ASP A 98 -8.91 -10.71 -17.37
N LEU A 99 -8.88 -10.92 -16.05
CA LEU A 99 -10.03 -10.70 -15.16
C LEU A 99 -10.14 -9.22 -14.72
N SER A 100 -9.15 -8.39 -15.06
CA SER A 100 -8.91 -7.13 -14.36
C SER A 100 -9.55 -5.93 -15.02
N ASN A 101 -9.63 -5.87 -16.35
CA ASN A 101 -10.09 -4.64 -17.01
C ASN A 101 -11.55 -4.32 -16.73
N GLU A 102 -12.43 -5.33 -16.66
CA GLU A 102 -13.82 -5.13 -16.25
C GLU A 102 -13.90 -4.69 -14.78
N LEU A 103 -13.12 -5.33 -13.90
CA LEU A 103 -13.03 -4.95 -12.49
C LEU A 103 -12.55 -3.49 -12.31
N PHE A 104 -11.48 -3.12 -13.00
CA PHE A 104 -10.90 -1.78 -12.98
C PHE A 104 -11.86 -0.75 -13.56
N GLY A 105 -12.62 -1.11 -14.60
CA GLY A 105 -13.63 -0.24 -15.20
C GLY A 105 -14.76 0.17 -14.23
N PHE A 106 -14.98 -0.57 -13.14
CA PHE A 106 -15.97 -0.17 -12.12
C PHE A 106 -15.51 1.01 -11.24
N PHE A 107 -14.21 1.28 -11.12
CA PHE A 107 -13.70 2.30 -10.20
C PHE A 107 -12.63 3.24 -10.76
N LEU A 108 -12.10 2.97 -11.96
CA LEU A 108 -11.29 3.91 -12.72
C LEU A 108 -12.17 4.77 -13.64
N ASP A 109 -11.60 5.87 -14.13
CA ASP A 109 -12.24 6.65 -15.19
C ASP A 109 -12.00 6.03 -16.58
N ASP A 110 -12.63 6.59 -17.62
CA ASP A 110 -12.53 6.11 -19.01
C ASP A 110 -11.08 5.99 -19.54
N THR A 111 -10.12 6.71 -18.97
CA THR A 111 -8.71 6.62 -19.38
C THR A 111 -8.02 5.37 -18.85
N MET A 112 -8.67 4.58 -17.98
CA MET A 112 -8.12 3.38 -17.32
C MET A 112 -6.82 3.66 -16.56
N THR A 113 -6.65 4.89 -16.08
CA THR A 113 -5.41 5.33 -15.46
C THR A 113 -5.31 4.86 -14.02
N TYR A 114 -4.54 3.78 -13.78
CA TYR A 114 -4.30 3.29 -12.42
C TYR A 114 -3.08 3.94 -11.75
N SER A 115 -3.15 5.25 -11.55
CA SER A 115 -2.15 6.04 -10.82
C SER A 115 -2.80 7.26 -10.16
N ALA A 116 -2.10 7.90 -9.23
CA ALA A 116 -2.61 9.06 -8.51
C ALA A 116 -2.95 10.22 -9.46
N ALA A 117 -4.15 10.78 -9.33
CA ALA A 117 -4.60 11.96 -10.06
C ALA A 117 -4.19 13.27 -9.35
N VAL A 118 -4.33 14.42 -10.04
CA VAL A 118 -4.08 15.74 -9.44
C VAL A 118 -5.36 16.58 -9.44
N PHE A 119 -6.00 16.64 -8.28
CA PHE A 119 -7.25 17.38 -8.06
C PHE A 119 -7.00 18.86 -7.77
N LYS A 120 -7.86 19.74 -8.28
CA LYS A 120 -7.90 21.17 -7.90
C LYS A 120 -8.90 21.47 -6.79
N SER A 121 -9.94 20.64 -6.67
CA SER A 121 -10.98 20.71 -5.65
C SER A 121 -11.46 19.30 -5.33
N GLU A 122 -12.09 19.13 -4.16
CA GLU A 122 -12.53 17.81 -3.68
C GLU A 122 -13.63 17.19 -4.56
N ASP A 123 -14.54 18.01 -5.10
CA ASP A 123 -15.67 17.55 -5.92
C ASP A 123 -15.35 17.44 -7.42
N GLU A 124 -14.08 17.47 -7.79
CA GLU A 124 -13.69 17.43 -9.19
C GLU A 124 -13.73 16.00 -9.76
N ASP A 125 -14.20 15.90 -11.00
CA ASP A 125 -14.25 14.66 -11.75
C ASP A 125 -12.85 14.00 -11.90
N LEU A 126 -12.81 12.67 -11.72
CA LEU A 126 -11.57 11.88 -11.73
C LEU A 126 -10.84 11.98 -13.07
N LYS A 127 -11.56 11.92 -14.19
CA LYS A 127 -10.98 12.01 -15.54
C LYS A 127 -10.29 13.36 -15.74
N THR A 128 -10.94 14.43 -15.29
CA THR A 128 -10.38 15.79 -15.31
C THR A 128 -9.09 15.89 -14.48
N ALA A 129 -9.07 15.30 -13.28
CA ALA A 129 -7.89 15.25 -12.42
C ALA A 129 -6.75 14.39 -13.01
N GLN A 130 -7.07 13.29 -13.70
CA GLN A 130 -6.08 12.47 -14.41
C GLN A 130 -5.47 13.19 -15.60
N MET A 131 -6.30 13.84 -16.44
CA MET A 131 -5.79 14.63 -17.56
C MET A 131 -4.89 15.77 -17.10
N ARG A 132 -5.25 16.41 -15.97
CA ARG A 132 -4.38 17.44 -15.38
C ARG A 132 -3.01 16.90 -14.99
N LYS A 133 -2.94 15.71 -14.39
CA LYS A 133 -1.66 15.07 -14.08
C LYS A 133 -0.80 14.93 -15.33
N ILE A 134 -1.39 14.49 -16.46
CA ILE A 134 -0.66 14.36 -17.73
C ILE A 134 -0.13 15.72 -18.21
N TYR A 135 -0.97 16.76 -18.23
CA TYR A 135 -0.53 18.11 -18.61
C TYR A 135 0.59 18.64 -17.71
N LEU A 136 0.52 18.39 -16.40
CA LEU A 136 1.56 18.77 -15.45
C LEU A 136 2.87 18.02 -15.69
N LEU A 137 2.82 16.75 -16.08
CA LEU A 137 4.03 15.98 -16.42
C LEU A 137 4.68 16.50 -17.69
N ILE A 138 3.88 16.79 -18.72
CA ILE A 138 4.34 17.39 -19.98
C ILE A 138 5.02 18.75 -19.72
N ASP A 139 4.38 19.60 -18.93
CA ASP A 139 4.91 20.93 -18.55
C ASP A 139 6.20 20.82 -17.73
N LYS A 140 6.21 19.98 -16.69
CA LYS A 140 7.40 19.76 -15.85
C LYS A 140 8.58 19.18 -16.62
N ALA A 141 8.31 18.29 -17.57
CA ALA A 141 9.32 17.71 -18.45
C ALA A 141 9.71 18.64 -19.62
N ARG A 142 9.02 19.78 -19.79
CA ARG A 142 9.22 20.75 -20.88
C ARG A 142 9.22 20.07 -22.25
N ILE A 143 8.23 19.22 -22.47
CA ILE A 143 8.10 18.48 -23.73
C ILE A 143 7.65 19.46 -24.82
N GLU A 144 8.43 19.52 -25.89
CA GLU A 144 8.13 20.29 -27.09
C GLU A 144 7.81 19.36 -28.26
N ARG A 145 7.21 19.91 -29.33
CA ARG A 145 6.68 19.15 -30.46
C ARG A 145 7.72 18.29 -31.19
N ASN A 146 8.99 18.67 -31.11
CA ASN A 146 10.13 18.01 -31.76
C ASN A 146 10.82 16.97 -30.87
N HIS A 147 10.37 16.76 -29.63
CA HIS A 147 10.94 15.76 -28.74
C HIS A 147 10.36 14.37 -29.01
N GLU A 148 11.21 13.35 -28.91
CA GLU A 148 10.80 11.96 -28.78
C GLU A 148 10.70 11.61 -27.29
N VAL A 149 9.61 10.94 -26.89
CA VAL A 149 9.29 10.67 -25.49
C VAL A 149 9.29 9.17 -25.24
N LEU A 150 10.06 8.73 -24.25
CA LEU A 150 10.04 7.36 -23.74
C LEU A 150 9.21 7.31 -22.46
N GLU A 151 8.11 6.57 -22.51
CA GLU A 151 7.30 6.23 -21.34
C GLU A 151 7.56 4.78 -20.92
N ILE A 152 8.14 4.59 -19.73
CA ILE A 152 8.41 3.27 -19.18
C ILE A 152 7.25 2.86 -18.28
N GLY A 153 6.48 1.86 -18.71
CA GLY A 153 5.28 1.42 -18.01
C GLY A 153 4.06 2.29 -18.30
N CYS A 154 3.70 2.38 -19.59
CA CYS A 154 2.63 3.23 -20.13
C CYS A 154 1.20 2.84 -19.73
N GLY A 155 1.04 1.85 -18.85
CA GLY A 155 -0.22 1.15 -18.65
C GLY A 155 -0.39 -0.02 -19.61
#